data_AF-A0A7S4HIZ2-F1
#
_entry.id   AF-A0A7S4HIZ2-F1
#
_cell.length_a   1.000
_cell.length_b   1.000
_cell.length_c   1.000
_cell.angle_alpha   90.00
_cell.angle_beta   90.00
_cell.angle_gamma   90.00
#
_symmetry.space_group_name_H-M   'P 1'
#
loop_
_entity.id
_entity.type
_entity.pdbx_description
1 polymer ?
#
loop_
_entity_poly.entity_id
_entity_poly.type
_entity_poly.pdbx_seq_one_letter_code
_entity_poly.pdbx_strand_id
1 'polypeptide(L)'
;AKQIDDLTLAIIICLSRLFLHISADSKYYQSFFWIAMSLLQIHDTKLFASCVHFLDQIVHSMSDNGCFRGQGLATFCASARKGPSERMLAKLDQLSGLSFKYDFSFAVAGHLLKGLKNVGTKAAVTRLLNTFVEYSQENNPANVTGYFAAILPHCGDNLSESCRQRLLSCSETGSSVFNAGMVPDKIRASLLFTYLVTILKSSESEHEQLYIYKALEEGAHFMPDCLPVTFDVLMKKMEQILVASQNDQMLTAVLAIMNCVYTYGLESSSPVATLNKQYMESIGFASLGSADQFNQNQKGALIQAVCRVLDGFLQL
;
A
#
# COMPACT_ATOMS: atom_id res chain seq x y z
N ALA A 1 -7.90 -24.21 -10.65
CA ALA A 1 -7.36 -23.80 -9.33
C ALA A 1 -8.36 -24.19 -8.25
N LYS A 2 -7.92 -24.72 -7.10
CA LYS A 2 -8.85 -25.08 -6.01
C LYS A 2 -9.59 -23.81 -5.56
N GLN A 3 -10.91 -23.86 -5.63
CA GLN A 3 -11.77 -22.78 -5.14
C GLN A 3 -11.72 -22.80 -3.61
N ILE A 4 -11.67 -21.62 -2.98
CA ILE A 4 -11.83 -21.53 -1.52
C ILE A 4 -13.29 -21.91 -1.22
N ASP A 5 -13.48 -22.89 -0.35
CA ASP A 5 -14.81 -23.40 -0.01
C ASP A 5 -15.55 -22.45 0.96
N ASP A 6 -16.87 -22.59 1.02
CA ASP A 6 -17.71 -21.76 1.87
C ASP A 6 -17.42 -22.00 3.36
N LEU A 7 -16.90 -23.18 3.72
CA LEU A 7 -16.47 -23.49 5.08
C LEU A 7 -15.29 -22.59 5.51
N THR A 8 -14.27 -22.44 4.66
CA THR A 8 -13.13 -21.56 4.95
C THR A 8 -13.59 -20.12 5.15
N LEU A 9 -14.51 -19.64 4.31
CA LEU A 9 -15.08 -18.30 4.45
C LEU A 9 -15.88 -18.15 5.76
N ALA A 10 -16.70 -19.13 6.11
CA ALA A 10 -17.47 -19.13 7.35
C ALA A 10 -16.56 -19.12 8.59
N ILE A 11 -15.44 -19.85 8.56
CA ILE A 11 -14.43 -19.85 9.64
C ILE A 11 -13.86 -18.44 9.83
N ILE A 12 -13.48 -17.75 8.76
CA ILE A 12 -12.90 -16.39 8.85
C ILE A 12 -13.93 -15.39 9.38
N ILE A 13 -15.18 -15.48 8.94
CA ILE A 13 -16.26 -14.63 9.45
C ILE A 13 -16.54 -14.92 10.94
N CYS A 14 -16.47 -16.19 11.34
CA CYS A 14 -16.62 -16.57 12.74
C CYS A 14 -15.46 -16.02 13.59
N LEU A 15 -14.22 -16.17 13.10
CA LEU A 15 -13.03 -15.63 13.75
C LEU A 15 -13.08 -14.10 13.89
N SER A 16 -13.61 -13.39 12.88
CA SER A 16 -13.74 -11.93 12.95
C SER A 16 -14.69 -11.48 14.05
N ARG A 17 -15.79 -12.23 14.27
CA ARG A 17 -16.72 -11.99 15.38
C ARG A 17 -16.12 -12.38 16.73
N LEU A 18 -15.44 -13.52 16.78
CA LEU A 18 -14.83 -14.03 18.01
C LEU A 18 -13.71 -13.12 18.50
N PHE A 19 -12.94 -12.50 17.60
CA PHE A 19 -11.87 -11.57 17.94
C PHE A 19 -12.33 -10.43 18.85
N LEU A 20 -13.54 -9.91 18.65
CA LEU A 20 -14.12 -8.83 19.46
C LEU A 20 -14.33 -9.20 20.94
N HIS A 21 -14.27 -10.50 21.27
CA HIS A 21 -14.42 -11.03 22.62
C HIS A 21 -13.10 -11.51 23.24
N ILE A 22 -12.00 -11.43 22.50
CA ILE A 22 -10.68 -11.80 23.01
C ILE A 22 -10.13 -10.64 23.85
N SER A 23 -9.64 -10.94 25.06
CA SER A 23 -8.94 -9.96 25.89
C SER A 23 -7.67 -9.45 25.19
N ALA A 24 -7.41 -8.15 25.30
CA ALA A 24 -6.17 -7.53 24.81
C ALA A 24 -4.90 -8.12 25.46
N ASP A 25 -5.03 -8.73 26.66
CA ASP A 25 -3.94 -9.42 27.36
C ASP A 25 -3.62 -10.80 26.79
N SER A 26 -4.45 -11.31 25.87
CA SER A 26 -4.21 -12.60 25.23
C SER A 26 -2.92 -12.58 24.40
N LYS A 27 -2.08 -13.59 24.58
CA LYS A 27 -0.85 -13.79 23.76
C LYS A 27 -1.12 -13.87 22.26
N TYR A 28 -2.35 -14.17 21.86
CA TYR A 28 -2.76 -14.25 20.45
C TYR A 28 -3.29 -12.93 19.89
N TYR A 29 -3.65 -11.96 20.74
CA TYR A 29 -4.38 -10.76 20.33
C TYR A 29 -3.65 -10.00 19.22
N GLN A 30 -2.34 -9.77 19.40
CA GLN A 30 -1.52 -9.07 18.41
C GLN A 30 -1.31 -9.88 17.12
N SER A 31 -1.24 -11.21 17.24
CA SER A 31 -1.03 -12.13 16.11
C SER A 31 -2.17 -12.11 15.09
N PHE A 32 -3.38 -11.73 15.50
CA PHE A 32 -4.54 -11.66 14.61
C PHE A 32 -4.35 -10.70 13.44
N PHE A 33 -3.63 -9.59 13.65
CA PHE A 33 -3.26 -8.70 12.56
C PHE A 33 -2.49 -9.45 11.46
N TRP A 34 -1.49 -10.24 11.84
CA TRP A 34 -0.68 -10.99 10.89
C TRP A 34 -1.40 -12.18 10.29
N ILE A 35 -2.29 -12.84 11.05
CA ILE A 35 -3.17 -13.88 10.51
C ILE A 35 -4.04 -13.29 9.39
N ALA A 36 -4.71 -12.17 9.62
CA ALA A 36 -5.54 -11.50 8.62
C ALA A 36 -4.70 -11.01 7.43
N MET A 37 -3.54 -10.38 7.67
CA MET A 37 -2.63 -9.95 6.61
C MET A 37 -2.09 -11.12 5.77
N SER A 38 -1.82 -12.28 6.37
CA SER A 38 -1.36 -13.46 5.65
C SER A 38 -2.46 -14.06 4.79
N LEU A 39 -3.67 -14.24 5.34
CA LEU A 39 -4.81 -14.76 4.58
C LEU A 39 -5.19 -13.85 3.39
N LEU A 40 -5.13 -12.53 3.58
CA LEU A 40 -5.41 -11.51 2.56
C LEU A 40 -4.47 -11.61 1.35
N GLN A 41 -3.26 -12.16 1.53
CA GLN A 41 -2.30 -12.34 0.43
C GLN A 41 -2.66 -13.49 -0.50
N ILE A 42 -3.56 -14.40 -0.11
CA ILE A 42 -4.05 -15.45 -1.01
C ILE A 42 -4.89 -14.80 -2.10
N HIS A 43 -4.52 -15.00 -3.37
CA HIS A 43 -5.16 -14.37 -4.52
C HIS A 43 -6.53 -14.99 -4.87
N ASP A 44 -7.47 -14.91 -3.94
CA ASP A 44 -8.88 -15.31 -4.09
C ASP A 44 -9.78 -14.15 -3.67
N THR A 45 -10.64 -13.66 -4.57
CA THR A 45 -11.38 -12.41 -4.38
C THR A 45 -12.38 -12.50 -3.22
N LYS A 46 -13.04 -13.65 -3.01
CA LYS A 46 -14.00 -13.81 -1.91
C LYS A 46 -13.28 -13.82 -0.56
N LEU A 47 -12.20 -14.59 -0.48
CA LEU A 47 -11.35 -14.64 0.70
C LEU A 47 -10.77 -13.27 1.04
N PHE A 48 -10.26 -12.56 0.02
CA PHE A 48 -9.73 -11.21 0.16
C PHE A 48 -10.76 -10.25 0.76
N ALA A 49 -12.00 -10.25 0.24
CA ALA A 49 -13.08 -9.42 0.77
C ALA A 49 -13.34 -9.70 2.26
N SER A 50 -13.46 -10.98 2.65
CA SER A 50 -13.64 -11.37 4.04
C SER A 50 -12.46 -10.94 4.93
N CYS A 51 -11.23 -11.07 4.44
CA CYS A 51 -10.04 -10.68 5.20
C CYS A 51 -9.91 -9.16 5.35
N VAL A 52 -10.34 -8.37 4.36
CA VAL A 52 -10.40 -6.91 4.46
C VAL A 52 -11.35 -6.49 5.58
N HIS A 53 -12.53 -7.09 5.66
CA HIS A 53 -13.46 -6.83 6.76
C HIS A 53 -12.90 -7.28 8.11
N PHE A 54 -12.25 -8.45 8.16
CA PHE A 54 -11.63 -8.94 9.38
C PHE A 54 -10.53 -8.01 9.88
N LEU A 55 -9.62 -7.60 9.00
CA LEU A 55 -8.53 -6.70 9.33
C LEU A 55 -9.03 -5.33 9.80
N ASP A 56 -10.09 -4.84 9.19
CA ASP A 56 -10.75 -3.61 9.59
C ASP A 56 -11.30 -3.69 11.03
N GLN A 57 -11.96 -4.80 11.39
CA GLN A 57 -12.41 -5.03 12.77
C GLN A 57 -11.24 -5.16 13.76
N ILE A 58 -10.14 -5.80 13.34
CA ILE A 58 -8.93 -5.95 14.16
C ILE A 58 -8.35 -4.58 14.52
N VAL A 59 -8.18 -3.70 13.53
CA VAL A 59 -7.56 -2.37 13.74
C VAL A 59 -8.42 -1.50 14.66
N HIS A 60 -9.74 -1.47 14.46
CA HIS A 60 -10.65 -0.73 15.34
C HIS A 60 -10.54 -1.23 16.79
N SER A 61 -10.70 -2.53 16.99
CA SER A 61 -10.69 -3.11 18.34
C SER A 61 -9.33 -2.93 19.03
N MET A 62 -8.21 -3.07 18.32
CA MET A 62 -6.88 -2.80 18.88
C MET A 62 -6.72 -1.33 19.27
N SER A 63 -7.24 -0.39 18.47
CA SER A 63 -7.22 1.04 18.81
C SER A 63 -8.10 1.35 20.02
N ASP A 64 -9.30 0.77 20.09
CA ASP A 64 -10.24 0.96 21.21
C ASP A 64 -9.66 0.45 22.54
N ASN A 65 -8.90 -0.65 22.48
CA ASN A 65 -8.15 -1.19 23.62
C ASN A 65 -6.84 -0.42 23.91
N GLY A 66 -6.57 0.67 23.19
CA GLY A 66 -5.42 1.55 23.42
C GLY A 66 -4.07 0.95 23.01
N CYS A 67 -4.04 -0.11 22.20
CA CYS A 67 -2.80 -0.83 21.85
C CYS A 67 -1.77 0.04 21.13
N PHE A 68 -2.21 1.06 20.40
CA PHE A 68 -1.34 1.92 19.59
C PHE A 68 -0.84 3.17 20.35
N ARG A 69 -1.36 3.43 21.56
CA ARG A 69 -1.04 4.65 22.32
C ARG A 69 0.46 4.73 22.60
N GLY A 70 1.08 5.83 22.16
CA GLY A 70 2.49 6.12 22.39
C GLY A 70 3.48 5.43 21.46
N GLN A 71 3.05 4.49 20.60
CA GLN A 71 3.96 3.75 19.70
C GLN A 71 3.51 3.68 18.23
N GLY A 72 2.22 3.82 17.95
CA GLY A 72 1.65 3.65 16.62
C GLY A 72 1.43 2.18 16.22
N LEU A 73 0.55 1.98 15.24
CA LEU A 73 0.17 0.67 14.72
C LEU A 73 1.35 -0.06 14.08
N ALA A 74 2.18 0.63 13.30
CA ALA A 74 3.32 0.01 12.61
C ALA A 74 4.29 -0.63 13.61
N THR A 75 4.66 0.11 14.66
CA THR A 75 5.56 -0.38 15.72
C THR A 75 4.94 -1.53 16.49
N PHE A 76 3.66 -1.38 16.88
CA PHE A 76 2.91 -2.41 17.59
C PHE A 76 2.87 -3.72 16.79
N CYS A 77 2.39 -3.68 15.55
CA CYS A 77 2.31 -4.86 14.70
C CYS A 77 3.69 -5.43 14.37
N ALA A 78 4.72 -4.60 14.16
CA ALA A 78 6.08 -5.08 13.91
C ALA A 78 6.67 -5.87 15.09
N SER A 79 6.37 -5.48 16.33
CA SER A 79 6.79 -6.25 17.51
C SER A 79 6.19 -7.65 17.53
N ALA A 80 4.93 -7.80 17.11
CA ALA A 80 4.22 -9.09 17.02
C ALA A 80 4.71 -9.99 15.87
N ARG A 81 5.51 -9.47 14.92
CA ARG A 81 6.18 -10.31 13.89
C ARG A 81 7.36 -11.08 14.45
N LYS A 82 7.98 -10.59 15.53
CA LYS A 82 9.19 -11.19 16.09
C LYS A 82 8.86 -12.52 16.75
N GLY A 83 9.84 -13.43 16.76
CA GLY A 83 9.72 -14.71 17.44
C GLY A 83 9.43 -15.87 16.49
N PRO A 84 8.68 -16.91 16.92
CA PRO A 84 8.54 -18.16 16.16
C PRO A 84 8.03 -17.98 14.73
N SER A 85 7.10 -17.06 14.49
CA SER A 85 6.48 -16.81 13.18
C SER A 85 7.33 -15.96 12.22
N GLU A 86 8.41 -15.33 12.68
CA GLU A 86 9.20 -14.35 11.93
C GLU A 86 9.74 -14.90 10.61
N ARG A 87 10.33 -16.10 10.63
CA ARG A 87 10.90 -16.73 9.43
C ARG A 87 9.83 -17.08 8.40
N MET A 88 8.65 -17.49 8.86
CA MET A 88 7.54 -17.86 7.99
C MET A 88 6.91 -16.62 7.36
N LEU A 89 6.75 -15.55 8.13
CA LEU A 89 6.29 -14.25 7.64
C LEU A 89 7.30 -13.63 6.65
N ALA A 90 8.60 -13.68 6.93
CA ALA A 90 9.63 -13.23 6.00
C ALA A 90 9.62 -14.01 4.68
N LYS A 91 9.33 -15.32 4.74
CA LYS A 91 9.18 -16.13 3.53
C LYS A 91 7.93 -15.74 2.72
N LEU A 92 6.84 -15.41 3.41
CA LEU A 92 5.62 -14.90 2.78
C LEU A 92 5.85 -13.54 2.11
N ASP A 93 6.54 -12.61 2.78
CA ASP A 93 6.96 -11.31 2.20
C ASP A 93 7.78 -11.51 0.92
N GLN A 94 8.73 -12.46 0.93
CA GLN A 94 9.53 -12.78 -0.26
C GLN A 94 8.68 -13.33 -1.40
N LEU A 95 7.70 -14.18 -1.11
CA LEU A 95 6.82 -14.79 -2.11
C LEU A 95 5.83 -13.78 -2.70
N SER A 96 5.32 -12.85 -1.89
CA SER A 96 4.43 -11.79 -2.37
C SER A 96 5.20 -10.66 -3.06
N GLY A 97 6.48 -10.49 -2.72
CA GLY A 97 7.36 -9.44 -3.24
C GLY A 97 7.04 -8.06 -2.67
N LEU A 98 6.47 -8.02 -1.46
CA LEU A 98 6.22 -6.81 -0.67
C LEU A 98 6.75 -7.03 0.76
N SER A 99 7.71 -6.21 1.17
CA SER A 99 8.40 -6.35 2.45
C SER A 99 7.88 -5.39 3.51
N PHE A 100 7.61 -5.91 4.71
CA PHE A 100 7.29 -5.07 5.87
C PHE A 100 8.53 -4.50 6.58
N LYS A 101 9.74 -4.72 6.05
CA LYS A 101 10.99 -4.30 6.69
C LYS A 101 11.26 -2.80 6.55
N TYR A 102 11.06 -2.25 5.36
CA TYR A 102 11.49 -0.88 5.05
C TYR A 102 10.38 0.14 5.26
N ASP A 103 9.14 -0.16 4.85
CA ASP A 103 8.00 0.70 5.11
C ASP A 103 6.72 -0.10 5.31
N PHE A 104 6.14 0.03 6.51
CA PHE A 104 4.94 -0.70 6.89
C PHE A 104 3.71 -0.24 6.12
N SER A 105 3.56 1.08 5.94
CA SER A 105 2.38 1.69 5.33
C SER A 105 2.27 1.31 3.85
N PHE A 106 3.39 1.36 3.12
CA PHE A 106 3.46 0.95 1.73
C PHE A 106 3.31 -0.56 1.55
N ALA A 107 3.80 -1.38 2.48
CA ALA A 107 3.57 -2.82 2.43
C ALA A 107 2.09 -3.18 2.54
N VAL A 108 1.38 -2.59 3.52
CA VAL A 108 -0.07 -2.74 3.67
C VAL A 108 -0.81 -2.22 2.43
N ALA A 109 -0.52 -0.99 2.00
CA ALA A 109 -1.16 -0.38 0.84
C ALA A 109 -0.92 -1.18 -0.44
N GLY A 110 0.28 -1.76 -0.62
CA GLY A 110 0.62 -2.61 -1.75
C GLY A 110 -0.23 -3.88 -1.76
N HIS A 111 -0.42 -4.53 -0.62
CA HIS A 111 -1.28 -5.71 -0.55
C HIS A 111 -2.76 -5.39 -0.84
N LEU A 112 -3.22 -4.19 -0.49
CA LEU A 112 -4.60 -3.74 -0.69
C LEU A 112 -4.89 -3.24 -2.11
N LEU A 113 -3.87 -2.85 -2.88
CA LEU A 113 -4.02 -2.19 -4.18
C LEU A 113 -4.91 -2.97 -5.17
N LYS A 114 -4.71 -4.28 -5.31
CA LYS A 114 -5.56 -5.16 -6.13
C LYS A 114 -7.06 -5.08 -5.80
N GLY A 115 -7.40 -4.81 -4.54
CA GLY A 115 -8.77 -4.68 -4.10
C GLY A 115 -9.42 -3.33 -4.45
N LEU A 116 -8.62 -2.27 -4.63
CA LEU A 116 -9.11 -0.96 -5.11
C LEU A 116 -9.52 -1.00 -6.59
N LYS A 117 -8.94 -1.92 -7.37
CA LYS A 117 -9.26 -2.13 -8.79
C LYS A 117 -10.42 -3.10 -9.04
N ASN A 118 -10.95 -3.74 -8.00
CA ASN A 118 -12.08 -4.66 -8.12
C ASN A 118 -13.35 -4.04 -7.53
N VAL A 119 -14.40 -3.95 -8.35
CA VAL A 119 -15.69 -3.31 -7.98
C VAL A 119 -16.31 -3.93 -6.72
N GLY A 120 -16.18 -5.25 -6.53
CA GLY A 120 -16.74 -5.95 -5.38
C GLY A 120 -15.97 -5.72 -4.07
N THR A 121 -14.73 -5.22 -4.13
CA THR A 121 -13.90 -5.01 -2.93
C THR A 121 -13.49 -3.55 -2.71
N LYS A 122 -13.62 -2.68 -3.73
CA LYS A 122 -13.14 -1.29 -3.70
C LYS A 122 -13.66 -0.53 -2.47
N ALA A 123 -14.96 -0.54 -2.23
CA ALA A 123 -15.56 0.15 -1.08
C ALA A 123 -15.03 -0.36 0.27
N ALA A 124 -14.88 -1.68 0.42
CA ALA A 124 -14.37 -2.29 1.65
C ALA A 124 -12.89 -1.93 1.90
N VAL A 125 -12.07 -1.91 0.84
CA VAL A 125 -10.66 -1.54 0.92
C VAL A 125 -10.49 -0.05 1.18
N THR A 126 -11.25 0.81 0.50
CA THR A 126 -11.25 2.25 0.79
C THR A 126 -11.58 2.52 2.25
N ARG A 127 -12.62 1.86 2.78
CA ARG A 127 -12.97 1.96 4.20
C ARG A 127 -11.83 1.53 5.12
N LEU A 128 -11.24 0.36 4.87
CA LEU A 128 -10.09 -0.13 5.65
C LEU A 128 -8.88 0.84 5.59
N LEU A 129 -8.61 1.45 4.44
CA LEU A 129 -7.53 2.45 4.32
C LEU A 129 -7.84 3.70 5.16
N ASN A 130 -9.08 4.18 5.17
CA ASN A 130 -9.50 5.26 6.07
C ASN A 130 -9.31 4.84 7.54
N THR A 131 -9.66 3.60 7.90
CA THR A 131 -9.40 3.03 9.23
C THR A 131 -7.91 3.09 9.58
N PHE A 132 -7.02 2.75 8.66
CA PHE A 132 -5.57 2.87 8.91
C PHE A 132 -5.14 4.32 9.13
N VAL A 133 -5.65 5.29 8.36
CA VAL A 133 -5.31 6.70 8.55
C VAL A 133 -5.83 7.23 9.90
N GLU A 134 -7.05 6.86 10.27
CA GLU A 134 -7.74 7.38 11.45
C GLU A 134 -7.24 6.74 12.76
N TYR A 135 -7.08 5.41 12.77
CA TYR A 135 -6.82 4.65 13.98
C TYR A 135 -5.37 4.22 14.18
N SER A 136 -4.47 4.43 13.21
CA SER A 136 -3.07 3.99 13.36
C SER A 136 -2.29 4.70 14.47
N GLN A 137 -2.72 5.90 14.88
CA GLN A 137 -2.05 6.74 15.88
C GLN A 137 -0.55 6.92 15.61
N GLU A 138 -0.14 6.91 14.34
CA GLU A 138 1.24 7.17 13.97
C GLU A 138 1.61 8.60 14.35
N ASN A 139 2.77 8.80 14.99
CA ASN A 139 3.27 10.14 15.28
C ASN A 139 4.09 10.70 14.11
N ASN A 140 4.73 9.83 13.33
CA ASN A 140 5.53 10.20 12.19
C ASN A 140 4.64 10.24 10.92
N PRO A 141 4.50 11.39 10.23
CA PRO A 141 3.74 11.49 8.98
C PRO A 141 4.19 10.49 7.90
N ALA A 142 5.48 10.13 7.89
CA ALA A 142 6.02 9.14 6.94
C ALA A 142 5.39 7.75 7.08
N ASN A 143 4.85 7.41 8.26
CA ASN A 143 4.24 6.10 8.53
C ASN A 143 2.76 6.02 8.07
N VAL A 144 2.16 7.10 7.58
CA VAL A 144 0.81 7.10 6.98
C VAL A 144 0.81 7.34 5.47
N THR A 145 1.98 7.64 4.90
CA THR A 145 2.16 7.98 3.48
C THR A 145 1.61 6.92 2.53
N GLY A 146 1.86 5.64 2.78
CA GLY A 146 1.34 4.56 1.94
C GLY A 146 -0.18 4.49 1.92
N TYR A 147 -0.85 4.81 3.04
CA TYR A 147 -2.32 4.84 3.11
C TYR A 147 -2.88 5.99 2.29
N PHE A 148 -2.30 7.19 2.41
CA PHE A 148 -2.69 8.34 1.59
C PHE A 148 -2.43 8.12 0.09
N ALA A 149 -1.29 7.53 -0.27
CA ALA A 149 -0.98 7.16 -1.65
C ALA A 149 -2.05 6.25 -2.29
N ALA A 150 -2.70 5.41 -1.47
CA ALA A 150 -3.79 4.54 -1.91
C ALA A 150 -5.14 5.25 -1.98
N ILE A 151 -5.47 6.12 -1.02
CA ILE A 151 -6.79 6.75 -0.94
C ILE A 151 -6.92 7.91 -1.93
N LEU A 152 -5.95 8.81 -1.98
CA LEU A 152 -6.11 10.11 -2.64
C LEU A 152 -6.44 10.01 -4.13
N PRO A 153 -5.80 9.14 -4.94
CA PRO A 153 -6.15 8.99 -6.35
C PRO A 153 -7.60 8.54 -6.59
N HIS A 154 -8.20 7.82 -5.64
CA HIS A 154 -9.54 7.26 -5.77
C HIS A 154 -10.64 8.13 -5.16
N CYS A 155 -10.31 8.89 -4.11
CA CYS A 155 -11.28 9.72 -3.39
C CYS A 155 -11.31 11.17 -3.89
N GLY A 156 -10.19 11.72 -4.35
CA GLY A 156 -10.08 13.15 -4.66
C GLY A 156 -10.61 14.00 -3.51
N ASP A 157 -11.58 14.85 -3.80
CA ASP A 157 -12.22 15.74 -2.81
C ASP A 157 -13.20 15.02 -1.85
N ASN A 158 -13.56 13.76 -2.12
CA ASN A 158 -14.50 12.98 -1.29
C ASN A 158 -13.82 12.27 -0.11
N LEU A 159 -12.71 12.82 0.39
CA LEU A 159 -11.99 12.27 1.53
C LEU A 159 -12.83 12.39 2.82
N SER A 160 -12.74 11.42 3.73
CA SER A 160 -13.41 11.56 5.04
C SER A 160 -12.85 12.76 5.80
N GLU A 161 -13.68 13.37 6.66
CA GLU A 161 -13.25 14.52 7.47
C GLU A 161 -12.03 14.17 8.34
N SER A 162 -12.02 12.98 8.94
CA SER A 162 -10.89 12.45 9.73
C SER A 162 -9.61 12.37 8.91
N CYS A 163 -9.68 11.82 7.68
CA CYS A 163 -8.52 11.72 6.80
C CYS A 163 -8.06 13.09 6.30
N ARG A 164 -8.98 14.03 6.03
CA ARG A 164 -8.64 15.40 5.63
C ARG A 164 -7.91 16.15 6.73
N GLN A 165 -8.42 16.09 7.96
CA GLN A 165 -7.76 16.67 9.13
C GLN A 165 -6.38 16.06 9.36
N ARG A 166 -6.28 14.74 9.19
CA ARG A 166 -5.00 14.04 9.29
C ARG A 166 -4.03 14.48 8.20
N LEU A 167 -4.47 14.63 6.96
CA LEU A 167 -3.64 15.10 5.85
C LEU A 167 -3.13 16.52 6.09
N LEU A 168 -3.99 17.43 6.55
CA LEU A 168 -3.62 18.80 6.92
C LEU A 168 -2.60 18.85 8.06
N SER A 169 -2.65 17.89 9.00
CA SER A 169 -1.63 17.79 10.06
C SER A 169 -0.25 17.31 9.55
N CYS A 170 -0.22 16.68 8.37
CA CYS A 170 0.97 16.06 7.78
C CYS A 170 1.52 16.84 6.57
N SER A 171 0.74 17.76 5.99
CA SER A 171 1.06 18.51 4.77
C SER A 171 0.53 19.92 4.88
N GLU A 172 1.40 20.92 4.71
CA GLU A 172 1.05 22.35 4.81
C GLU A 172 -0.01 22.77 3.79
N THR A 173 0.00 22.15 2.60
CA THR A 173 -0.96 22.44 1.53
C THR A 173 -2.25 21.63 1.63
N GLY A 174 -2.26 20.55 2.44
CA GLY A 174 -3.40 19.66 2.60
C GLY A 174 -3.75 18.82 1.38
N SER A 175 -2.94 18.85 0.32
CA SER A 175 -3.18 18.13 -0.94
C SER A 175 -2.00 17.26 -1.37
N SER A 176 -0.77 17.69 -1.09
CA SER A 176 0.44 17.01 -1.54
C SER A 176 0.98 16.03 -0.52
N VAL A 177 1.33 14.83 -1.00
CA VAL A 177 2.03 13.79 -0.24
C VAL A 177 3.56 13.92 -0.37
N PHE A 178 4.04 14.63 -1.40
CA PHE A 178 5.48 14.85 -1.63
C PHE A 178 5.98 16.04 -0.80
N ASN A 179 6.27 15.78 0.47
CA ASN A 179 6.87 16.76 1.37
C ASN A 179 7.89 16.09 2.32
N ALA A 180 8.72 16.90 2.98
CA ALA A 180 9.80 16.41 3.84
C ALA A 180 9.32 15.57 5.04
N GLY A 181 8.09 15.77 5.52
CA GLY A 181 7.52 15.01 6.63
C GLY A 181 7.03 13.62 6.21
N MET A 182 6.35 13.53 5.06
CA MET A 182 5.76 12.29 4.55
C MET A 182 6.74 11.45 3.71
N VAL A 183 7.69 12.10 3.03
CA VAL A 183 8.68 11.47 2.14
C VAL A 183 10.09 11.97 2.50
N PRO A 184 10.63 11.54 3.66
CA PRO A 184 11.93 12.01 4.15
C PRO A 184 13.15 11.40 3.42
N ASP A 185 12.97 10.33 2.65
CA ASP A 185 14.07 9.55 2.09
C ASP A 185 13.77 9.01 0.68
N LYS A 186 14.84 8.58 0.00
CA LYS A 186 14.77 8.02 -1.36
C LYS A 186 13.97 6.73 -1.45
N ILE A 187 13.92 5.91 -0.39
CA ILE A 187 13.15 4.66 -0.37
C ILE A 187 11.66 5.00 -0.51
N ARG A 188 11.15 5.89 0.35
CA ARG A 188 9.74 6.31 0.33
C ARG A 188 9.36 7.05 -0.94
N ALA A 189 10.26 7.86 -1.49
CA ALA A 189 10.02 8.50 -2.79
C ALA A 189 9.88 7.46 -3.90
N SER A 190 10.80 6.50 -4.01
CA SER A 190 10.70 5.40 -4.99
C SER A 190 9.44 4.54 -4.80
N LEU A 191 9.06 4.26 -3.55
CA LEU A 191 7.82 3.55 -3.24
C LEU A 191 6.59 4.34 -3.68
N LEU A 192 6.53 5.64 -3.39
CA LEU A 192 5.42 6.51 -3.75
C LEU A 192 5.28 6.64 -5.26
N PHE A 193 6.38 6.93 -5.98
CA PHE A 193 6.38 6.97 -7.44
C PHE A 193 5.90 5.65 -8.03
N THR A 194 6.47 4.52 -7.59
CA THR A 194 6.07 3.20 -8.09
C THR A 194 4.61 2.92 -7.80
N TYR A 195 4.12 3.25 -6.61
CA TYR A 195 2.72 3.07 -6.23
C TYR A 195 1.78 3.85 -7.15
N LEU A 196 2.01 5.15 -7.30
CA LEU A 196 1.20 6.03 -8.15
C LEU A 196 1.22 5.59 -9.61
N VAL A 197 2.39 5.24 -10.15
CA VAL A 197 2.50 4.75 -11.54
C VAL A 197 1.84 3.37 -11.70
N THR A 198 1.82 2.54 -10.66
CA THR A 198 1.07 1.26 -10.69
C THR A 198 -0.42 1.51 -10.78
N ILE A 199 -0.95 2.49 -10.04
CA ILE A 199 -2.36 2.91 -10.15
C ILE A 199 -2.64 3.45 -11.56
N LEU A 200 -1.75 4.31 -12.08
CA LEU A 200 -1.86 4.92 -13.42
C LEU A 200 -1.89 3.88 -14.54
N LYS A 201 -1.08 2.82 -14.41
CA LYS A 201 -0.99 1.71 -15.36
C LYS A 201 -2.38 1.14 -15.70
N SER A 202 -3.20 0.89 -14.67
CA SER A 202 -4.53 0.29 -14.78
C SER A 202 -5.68 1.27 -14.57
N SER A 203 -5.42 2.58 -14.48
CA SER A 203 -6.46 3.59 -14.35
C SER A 203 -7.13 3.87 -15.69
N GLU A 204 -8.47 3.83 -15.70
CA GLU A 204 -9.33 4.25 -16.82
C GLU A 204 -10.04 5.58 -16.53
N SER A 205 -10.03 6.04 -15.27
CA SER A 205 -10.69 7.29 -14.87
C SER A 205 -9.78 8.48 -15.13
N GLU A 206 -10.25 9.42 -15.95
CA GLU A 206 -9.52 10.65 -16.24
C GLU A 206 -9.23 11.47 -14.98
N HIS A 207 -10.15 11.52 -14.01
CA HIS A 207 -9.94 12.19 -12.73
C HIS A 207 -8.79 11.57 -11.92
N GLU A 208 -8.75 10.23 -11.85
CA GLU A 208 -7.67 9.50 -11.17
C GLU A 208 -6.33 9.69 -11.88
N GLN A 209 -6.32 9.64 -13.22
CA GLN A 209 -5.13 9.89 -14.03
C GLN A 209 -4.60 11.33 -13.83
N LEU A 210 -5.48 12.33 -13.89
CA LEU A 210 -5.12 13.74 -13.69
C LEU A 210 -4.53 13.99 -12.30
N TYR A 211 -5.14 13.44 -11.25
CA TYR A 211 -4.60 13.53 -9.90
C TYR A 211 -3.18 12.92 -9.84
N ILE A 212 -3.00 11.73 -10.41
CA ILE A 212 -1.70 11.06 -10.40
C ILE A 212 -0.66 11.87 -11.17
N TYR A 213 -0.96 12.40 -12.35
CA TYR A 213 0.01 13.21 -13.10
C TYR A 213 0.41 14.49 -12.33
N LYS A 214 -0.55 15.18 -11.69
CA LYS A 214 -0.22 16.34 -10.83
C LYS A 214 0.66 15.94 -9.64
N ALA A 215 0.35 14.82 -8.98
CA ALA A 215 1.18 14.30 -7.89
C ALA A 215 2.58 13.89 -8.37
N LEU A 216 2.71 13.30 -9.57
CA LEU A 216 3.99 12.93 -10.16
C LEU A 216 4.80 14.16 -10.57
N GLU A 217 4.16 15.23 -11.05
CA GLU A 217 4.80 16.52 -11.32
C GLU A 217 5.40 17.12 -10.04
N GLU A 218 4.61 17.21 -8.96
CA GLU A 218 5.08 17.67 -7.65
C GLU A 218 6.25 16.80 -7.15
N GLY A 219 6.12 15.48 -7.27
CA GLY A 219 7.18 14.55 -6.91
C GLY A 219 8.44 14.73 -7.75
N ALA A 220 8.31 14.95 -9.06
CA ALA A 220 9.44 15.15 -9.96
C ALA A 220 10.26 16.38 -9.57
N HIS A 221 9.61 17.46 -9.12
CA HIS A 221 10.29 18.62 -8.57
C HIS A 221 10.89 18.39 -7.18
N PHE A 222 10.22 17.59 -6.34
CA PHE A 222 10.68 17.30 -4.99
C PHE A 222 11.88 16.35 -4.92
N MET A 223 11.85 15.25 -5.68
CA MET A 223 12.91 14.22 -5.68
C MET A 223 13.10 13.55 -7.05
N PRO A 224 13.65 14.27 -8.04
CA PRO A 224 13.74 13.81 -9.43
C PRO A 224 14.56 12.52 -9.58
N ASP A 225 15.59 12.30 -8.75
CA ASP A 225 16.46 11.11 -8.76
C ASP A 225 15.69 9.78 -8.65
N CYS A 226 14.51 9.80 -8.03
CA CYS A 226 13.74 8.60 -7.71
C CYS A 226 12.69 8.26 -8.77
N LEU A 227 12.29 9.22 -9.62
CA LEU A 227 11.29 9.03 -10.68
C LEU A 227 11.70 7.97 -11.74
N PRO A 228 12.98 7.83 -12.15
CA PRO A 228 13.43 6.86 -13.14
C PRO A 228 13.06 5.40 -12.87
N VAL A 229 12.78 5.04 -11.61
CA VAL A 229 12.35 3.70 -11.21
C VAL A 229 11.04 3.26 -11.90
N THR A 230 10.29 4.22 -12.44
CA THR A 230 8.97 4.01 -13.06
C THR A 230 8.91 4.22 -14.58
N PHE A 231 10.04 4.55 -15.22
CA PHE A 231 10.06 4.97 -16.63
C PHE A 231 9.57 3.90 -17.61
N ASP A 232 9.67 2.61 -17.27
CA ASP A 232 9.19 1.51 -18.10
C ASP A 232 7.67 1.54 -18.36
N VAL A 233 6.92 2.12 -17.42
CA VAL A 233 5.46 2.31 -17.49
C VAL A 233 5.11 3.78 -17.77
N LEU A 234 5.74 4.71 -17.06
CA LEU A 234 5.39 6.13 -17.09
C LEU A 234 5.58 6.74 -18.50
N MET A 235 6.69 6.45 -19.17
CA MET A 235 6.97 7.00 -20.51
C MET A 235 5.90 6.61 -21.52
N LYS A 236 5.50 5.33 -21.52
CA LYS A 236 4.45 4.82 -22.42
C LYS A 236 3.10 5.49 -22.16
N LYS A 237 2.77 5.74 -20.89
CA LYS A 237 1.52 6.40 -20.51
C LYS A 237 1.53 7.89 -20.89
N MET A 238 2.65 8.59 -20.68
CA MET A 238 2.80 9.98 -21.11
C MET A 238 2.69 10.15 -22.63
N GLU A 239 3.34 9.27 -23.40
CA GLU A 239 3.20 9.25 -24.87
C GLU A 239 1.74 9.06 -25.32
N GLN A 240 1.01 8.15 -24.68
CA GLN A 240 -0.42 7.96 -24.95
C GLN A 240 -1.24 9.22 -24.66
N ILE A 241 -0.97 9.90 -23.55
CA ILE A 241 -1.68 11.14 -23.19
C ILE A 241 -1.37 12.28 -24.17
N LEU A 242 -0.10 12.46 -24.57
CA LEU A 242 0.30 13.50 -25.51
C LEU A 242 -0.39 13.37 -26.88
N VAL A 243 -0.66 12.13 -27.31
CA VAL A 243 -1.29 11.87 -28.60
C VAL A 243 -2.82 11.91 -28.51
N ALA A 244 -3.39 11.35 -27.44
CA ALA A 244 -4.83 11.06 -27.38
C ALA A 244 -5.65 12.02 -26.49
N SER A 245 -5.02 12.75 -25.56
CA SER A 245 -5.76 13.55 -24.60
C SER A 245 -6.21 14.90 -25.16
N GLN A 246 -7.42 15.33 -24.77
CA GLN A 246 -7.94 16.66 -25.01
C GLN A 246 -7.94 17.53 -23.73
N ASN A 247 -7.46 16.97 -22.62
CA ASN A 247 -7.45 17.65 -21.32
C ASN A 247 -6.17 18.48 -21.17
N ASP A 248 -6.32 19.79 -21.28
CA ASP A 248 -5.22 20.75 -21.17
C ASP A 248 -4.45 20.65 -19.85
N GLN A 249 -5.12 20.40 -18.73
CA GLN A 249 -4.46 20.23 -17.44
C GLN A 249 -3.60 18.97 -17.40
N MET A 250 -4.09 17.88 -18.00
CA MET A 250 -3.34 16.61 -18.04
C MET A 250 -2.14 16.72 -18.97
N LEU A 251 -2.30 17.36 -20.13
CA LEU A 251 -1.21 17.66 -21.07
C LEU A 251 -0.15 18.55 -20.41
N THR A 252 -0.57 19.59 -19.70
CA THR A 252 0.33 20.50 -18.96
C THR A 252 1.16 19.75 -17.93
N ALA A 253 0.52 18.92 -17.09
CA ALA A 253 1.23 18.12 -16.08
C ALA A 253 2.23 17.14 -16.72
N VAL A 254 1.85 16.47 -17.81
CA VAL A 254 2.75 15.55 -18.53
C VAL A 254 3.95 16.29 -19.13
N LEU A 255 3.74 17.45 -19.76
CA LEU A 255 4.81 18.26 -20.31
C LEU A 255 5.73 18.81 -19.21
N ALA A 256 5.19 19.18 -18.05
CA ALA A 256 5.96 19.62 -16.89
C ALA A 256 6.86 18.49 -16.35
N ILE A 257 6.32 17.27 -16.22
CA ILE A 257 7.11 16.07 -15.85
C ILE A 257 8.24 15.85 -16.85
N MET A 258 7.95 15.87 -18.16
CA MET A 258 8.97 15.67 -19.19
C MET A 258 10.07 16.74 -19.14
N ASN A 259 9.70 18.00 -18.94
CA ASN A 259 10.66 19.09 -18.80
C ASN A 259 11.55 18.91 -17.55
N CYS A 260 10.95 18.49 -16.42
CA CYS A 260 11.69 18.20 -15.20
C CYS A 260 12.69 17.05 -15.41
N VAL A 261 12.25 15.97 -16.06
CA VAL A 261 13.11 14.82 -16.39
C VAL A 261 14.26 15.22 -17.32
N TYR A 262 13.97 16.03 -18.35
CA TYR A 262 14.97 16.50 -19.29
C TYR A 262 16.00 17.43 -18.64
N THR A 263 15.54 18.41 -17.85
CA THR A 263 16.39 19.35 -17.14
C THR A 263 17.31 18.63 -16.16
N TYR A 264 16.76 17.72 -15.35
CA TYR A 264 17.54 16.89 -14.45
C TYR A 264 18.57 16.01 -15.19
N GLY A 265 18.18 15.47 -16.35
CA GLY A 265 19.07 14.70 -17.23
C GLY A 265 20.25 15.52 -17.79
N LEU A 266 20.07 16.81 -18.03
CA LEU A 266 21.13 17.72 -18.49
C LEU A 266 22.07 18.16 -17.35
N GLU A 267 21.54 18.36 -16.15
CA GLU A 267 22.29 18.81 -14.98
C GLU A 267 23.10 17.68 -14.32
N SER A 268 22.65 16.43 -14.47
CA SER A 268 23.36 15.24 -13.98
C SER A 268 24.59 14.92 -14.84
N SER A 269 25.69 15.62 -14.55
CA SER A 269 27.04 15.39 -15.13
C SER A 269 27.72 14.09 -14.67
N SER A 270 27.09 13.32 -13.79
CA SER A 270 27.50 11.99 -13.37
C SER A 270 26.57 10.96 -14.02
N PRO A 271 27.03 9.74 -14.35
CA PRO A 271 26.14 8.60 -14.56
C PRO A 271 25.49 8.27 -13.20
N VAL A 272 24.65 9.16 -12.70
CA VAL A 272 23.97 9.06 -11.42
C VAL A 272 23.12 7.81 -11.54
N ALA A 273 23.41 6.86 -10.64
CA ALA A 273 22.69 5.63 -10.42
C ALA A 273 21.18 5.91 -10.43
N THR A 274 20.57 5.85 -11.61
CA THR A 274 19.14 5.90 -11.76
C THR A 274 18.63 4.70 -10.99
N LEU A 275 17.89 4.97 -9.92
CA LEU A 275 17.26 3.91 -9.13
C LEU A 275 16.39 3.15 -10.12
N ASN A 276 16.82 1.94 -10.44
CA ASN A 276 16.21 1.13 -11.49
C ASN A 276 15.30 0.08 -10.84
N LYS A 277 14.64 -0.74 -11.64
CA LYS A 277 13.77 -1.80 -11.13
C LYS A 277 14.47 -2.75 -10.14
N GLN A 278 15.77 -2.96 -10.26
CA GLN A 278 16.56 -3.80 -9.33
C GLN A 278 16.66 -3.16 -7.93
N TYR A 279 16.58 -1.82 -7.84
CA TYR A 279 16.52 -1.15 -6.55
C TYR A 279 15.25 -1.53 -5.78
N MET A 280 14.09 -1.58 -6.45
CA MET A 280 12.83 -2.03 -5.84
C MET A 280 12.91 -3.48 -5.35
N GLU A 281 13.62 -4.33 -6.07
CA GLU A 281 13.92 -5.70 -5.64
C GLU A 281 14.80 -5.72 -4.37
N SER A 282 15.83 -4.87 -4.31
CA SER A 282 16.75 -4.78 -3.16
C SER A 282 16.08 -4.34 -1.86
N ILE A 283 15.03 -3.51 -1.96
CA ILE A 283 14.21 -3.10 -0.82
C ILE A 283 13.01 -4.02 -0.59
N GLY A 284 12.86 -5.10 -1.36
CA GLY A 284 11.80 -6.10 -1.16
C GLY A 284 10.41 -5.66 -1.61
N PHE A 285 10.33 -4.73 -2.57
CA PHE A 285 9.08 -4.25 -3.19
C PHE A 285 9.02 -4.56 -4.69
N ALA A 286 9.66 -5.65 -5.13
CA ALA A 286 9.73 -6.10 -6.51
C ALA A 286 8.35 -6.19 -7.20
N SER A 287 7.33 -6.64 -6.45
CA SER A 287 5.99 -6.88 -6.98
C SER A 287 5.10 -5.64 -6.95
N LEU A 288 5.55 -4.51 -6.39
CA LEU A 288 4.70 -3.33 -6.21
C LEU A 288 4.14 -2.84 -7.54
N GLY A 289 4.96 -2.83 -8.60
CA GLY A 289 4.57 -2.50 -9.99
C GLY A 289 3.44 -3.38 -10.60
N SER A 290 3.11 -4.50 -9.95
CA SER A 290 2.11 -5.48 -10.36
C SER A 290 1.09 -5.81 -9.26
N ALA A 291 1.09 -5.03 -8.18
CA ALA A 291 0.26 -5.30 -7.01
C ALA A 291 -1.23 -4.99 -7.22
N ASP A 292 -1.60 -4.47 -8.39
CA ASP A 292 -2.96 -4.12 -8.81
C ASP A 292 -3.79 -5.31 -9.30
N GLN A 293 -3.23 -6.53 -9.36
CA GLN A 293 -3.91 -7.71 -9.91
C GLN A 293 -3.93 -8.92 -8.96
N PHE A 294 -4.98 -9.74 -9.08
CA PHE A 294 -5.06 -11.06 -8.44
C PHE A 294 -4.35 -12.10 -9.32
N ASN A 295 -3.12 -12.48 -8.96
CA ASN A 295 -2.33 -13.45 -9.73
C ASN A 295 -2.65 -14.91 -9.33
N GLN A 296 -3.45 -15.61 -10.14
CA GLN A 296 -3.85 -17.00 -9.88
C GLN A 296 -2.68 -17.99 -9.92
N ASN A 297 -1.59 -17.69 -10.64
CA ASN A 297 -0.44 -18.60 -10.75
C ASN A 297 0.31 -18.74 -9.42
N GLN A 298 0.31 -17.69 -8.60
CA GLN A 298 0.97 -17.70 -7.29
C GLN A 298 0.08 -18.28 -6.17
N LYS A 299 -1.22 -18.47 -6.41
CA LYS A 299 -2.21 -18.85 -5.38
C LYS A 299 -1.80 -20.13 -4.62
N GLY A 300 -1.31 -21.15 -5.32
CA GLY A 300 -0.90 -22.42 -4.69
C GLY A 300 0.27 -22.27 -3.72
N ALA A 301 1.31 -21.53 -4.12
CA ALA A 301 2.47 -21.27 -3.26
C ALA A 301 2.11 -20.39 -2.06
N LEU A 302 1.24 -19.40 -2.26
CA LEU A 302 0.76 -18.51 -1.20
C LEU A 302 -0.06 -19.29 -0.16
N ILE A 303 -0.96 -20.19 -0.59
CA ILE A 303 -1.70 -21.06 0.33
C ILE A 303 -0.74 -21.85 1.23
N GLN A 304 0.28 -22.49 0.64
CA GLN A 304 1.25 -23.27 1.41
C GLN A 304 2.03 -22.40 2.42
N ALA A 305 2.46 -21.21 2.01
CA ALA A 305 3.17 -20.29 2.88
C ALA A 305 2.29 -19.78 4.02
N VAL A 306 1.03 -19.44 3.74
CA VAL A 306 0.07 -18.98 4.73
C VAL A 306 -0.26 -20.09 5.73
N CYS A 307 -0.47 -21.32 5.29
CA CYS A 307 -0.67 -22.46 6.20
C CYS A 307 0.49 -22.60 7.20
N ARG A 308 1.75 -22.49 6.72
CA ARG A 308 2.92 -22.51 7.62
C ARG A 308 2.91 -21.36 8.62
N VAL A 309 2.55 -20.15 8.20
CA VAL A 309 2.41 -19.00 9.11
C VAL A 309 1.37 -19.28 10.20
N LEU A 310 0.21 -19.85 9.82
CA LEU A 310 -0.84 -20.21 10.78
C LEU A 310 -0.36 -21.28 11.77
N ASP A 311 0.32 -22.33 11.29
CA ASP A 311 0.92 -23.36 12.15
C ASP A 311 1.91 -22.74 13.15
N GLY A 312 2.72 -21.78 12.69
CA GLY A 312 3.65 -21.03 13.52
C GLY A 312 2.97 -20.22 14.63
N PHE A 313 1.82 -19.60 14.35
CA PHE A 313 1.06 -18.88 15.36
C PHE A 313 0.32 -19.81 16.34
N LEU A 314 -0.10 -21.00 15.89
CA LEU A 314 -0.77 -21.99 16.75
C LEU A 314 0.20 -22.71 17.70
N GLN A 315 1.50 -22.71 17.40
CA GLN A 315 2.54 -23.27 18.27
C GLN A 315 3.03 -22.29 19.37
N LEU A 316 2.51 -21.06 19.40
CA LEU A 316 2.75 -20.06 20.46
C LEU A 316 1.96 -20.37 21.72
#